data_AF-A0A976HDP3-F1
#
_entry.id   AF-A0A976HDP3-F1
#
_cell.length_a   1.000
_cell.length_b   1.000
_cell.length_c   1.000
_cell.angle_alpha   90.00
_cell.angle_beta   90.00
_cell.angle_gamma   90.00
#
_symmetry.space_group_name_H-M   'P 1'
#
loop_
_entity.id
_entity.type
_entity.pdbx_description
1 polymer ?
#
loop_
_entity_poly.entity_id
_entity_poly.type
_entity_poly.pdbx_seq_one_letter_code
_entity_poly.pdbx_strand_id
1 'polypeptide(L)'
;MMIAGLTTFLSSRLGCAVFAALALSISTAAVAAPKITEGMYRVDWNGKVRDLCVDFYTNDDLIARDWQGVMAAQGPLCKLSDVKVGKTRASWTGQCRQPWVGRVAEVEHRVSVKVNGDSTFDILTKLSGDQQASIPIRGQPLRGAAAKCGTDATMFRPWQ
;
A
#
# COMPACT_ATOMS: atom_id res chain seq x y z
N MET A 1 23.49 72.97 -17.16
CA MET A 1 23.24 71.80 -16.28
C MET A 1 24.61 71.17 -16.03
N MET A 2 25.36 71.59 -15.01
CA MET A 2 25.27 71.14 -13.60
C MET A 2 25.00 69.63 -13.45
N ILE A 3 25.77 68.79 -12.74
CA ILE A 3 27.03 68.85 -11.99
C ILE A 3 27.42 67.36 -11.76
N ALA A 4 28.73 67.05 -11.78
CA ALA A 4 29.49 66.01 -11.07
C ALA A 4 28.91 64.57 -10.92
N GLY A 5 29.68 63.51 -11.10
CA GLY A 5 31.12 63.41 -10.86
C GLY A 5 31.34 62.21 -9.94
N LEU A 6 31.99 61.21 -10.51
CA LEU A 6 32.43 59.94 -9.94
C LEU A 6 33.22 60.14 -8.63
N THR A 7 32.80 59.49 -7.54
CA THR A 7 33.59 59.37 -6.30
C THR A 7 33.72 57.90 -5.86
N THR A 8 34.94 57.42 -6.06
CA THR A 8 35.74 56.41 -5.36
C THR A 8 35.41 56.17 -3.87
N PHE A 9 35.51 54.91 -3.41
CA PHE A 9 36.22 54.41 -2.20
C PHE A 9 36.07 52.86 -2.17
N LEU A 10 37.04 52.05 -2.59
CA LEU A 10 38.32 51.68 -1.96
C LEU A 10 38.18 50.89 -0.63
N SER A 11 38.73 49.67 -0.66
CA SER A 11 39.36 48.93 0.46
C SER A 11 38.53 48.30 1.58
N SER A 12 38.46 46.97 1.58
CA SER A 12 39.15 46.12 2.59
C SER A 12 38.76 44.65 2.33
N ARG A 13 39.63 43.86 1.70
CA ARG A 13 40.58 42.96 2.37
C ARG A 13 39.91 41.99 3.38
N LEU A 14 40.02 40.72 3.02
CA LEU A 14 40.28 39.59 3.91
C LEU A 14 39.27 39.38 5.06
N GLY A 15 38.31 38.50 4.83
CA GLY A 15 37.60 37.85 5.94
C GLY A 15 36.45 37.01 5.44
N CYS A 16 36.49 35.71 5.70
CA CYS A 16 35.42 34.74 5.46
C CYS A 16 35.35 34.09 4.07
N ALA A 17 36.50 33.82 3.46
CA ALA A 17 36.67 32.48 2.89
C ALA A 17 37.04 31.55 4.06
N VAL A 18 36.09 30.74 4.50
CA VAL A 18 36.18 29.46 5.25
C VAL A 18 34.91 29.35 6.13
N PHE A 19 33.79 29.00 5.51
CA PHE A 19 32.82 28.11 6.14
C PHE A 19 32.59 26.97 5.17
N ALA A 20 33.60 26.09 5.15
CA ALA A 20 33.52 24.75 4.59
C ALA A 20 32.27 24.07 5.17
N ALA A 21 31.34 23.71 4.30
CA ALA A 21 31.17 22.34 3.86
C ALA A 21 31.05 21.35 5.03
N LEU A 22 29.86 21.26 5.62
CA LEU A 22 29.35 20.01 6.20
C LEU A 22 27.83 20.06 6.43
N ALA A 23 27.07 20.48 5.42
CA ALA A 23 25.66 20.11 5.39
C ALA A 23 25.62 18.64 4.94
N LEU A 24 25.72 17.72 5.91
CA LEU A 24 25.44 16.30 5.69
C LEU A 24 24.08 16.21 5.00
N SER A 25 24.14 15.89 3.72
CA SER A 25 23.05 15.31 2.95
C SER A 25 22.64 14.02 3.63
N ILE A 26 21.74 14.14 4.62
CA ILE A 26 20.90 13.02 5.03
C ILE A 26 19.96 12.79 3.85
N SER A 27 20.49 12.10 2.84
CA SER A 27 19.70 11.40 1.86
C SER A 27 18.88 10.41 2.66
N THR A 28 17.70 10.83 3.10
CA THR A 28 16.64 9.92 3.46
C THR A 28 16.39 9.13 2.19
N ALA A 29 17.07 7.99 2.06
CA ALA A 29 16.75 7.02 1.05
C ALA A 29 15.25 6.82 1.19
N ALA A 30 14.49 7.33 0.22
CA ALA A 30 13.08 7.05 0.11
C ALA A 30 13.02 5.57 -0.18
N VAL A 31 13.06 4.76 0.88
CA VAL A 31 12.89 3.31 0.80
C VAL A 31 11.51 3.18 0.18
N ALA A 32 11.49 2.80 -1.09
CA ALA A 32 10.26 2.56 -1.81
C ALA A 32 9.43 1.60 -0.97
N ALA A 33 8.12 1.85 -0.88
CA ALA A 33 7.19 0.93 -0.25
C ALA A 33 7.46 -0.48 -0.79
N PRO A 34 7.78 -1.49 0.05
CA PRO A 34 7.98 -2.85 -0.44
C PRO A 34 6.70 -3.28 -1.15
N LYS A 35 6.82 -3.55 -2.45
CA LYS A 35 5.71 -4.00 -3.29
C LYS A 35 5.65 -5.53 -3.24
N ILE A 36 4.43 -6.06 -3.25
CA ILE A 36 4.23 -7.49 -3.53
C ILE A 36 4.92 -7.81 -4.86
N THR A 37 5.79 -8.81 -4.84
CA THR A 37 6.54 -9.22 -6.03
C THR A 37 5.67 -10.15 -6.84
N GLU A 38 5.65 -10.01 -8.17
CA GLU A 38 4.89 -10.90 -9.05
C GLU A 38 5.39 -12.35 -8.96
N GLY A 39 4.47 -13.30 -9.17
CA GLY A 39 4.77 -14.72 -9.19
C GLY A 39 3.82 -15.59 -8.38
N MET A 40 4.19 -16.86 -8.19
CA MET A 40 3.40 -17.83 -7.45
C MET A 40 3.66 -17.73 -5.95
N TYR A 41 2.56 -17.72 -5.19
CA TYR A 41 2.57 -17.70 -3.73
C TYR A 41 1.83 -18.90 -3.18
N ARG A 42 2.37 -19.47 -2.11
CA ARG A 42 1.60 -20.31 -1.21
C ARG A 42 0.79 -19.41 -0.29
N VAL A 43 -0.52 -19.42 -0.49
CA VAL A 43 -1.48 -18.62 0.26
C VAL A 43 -2.21 -19.51 1.25
N ASP A 44 -2.05 -19.24 2.53
CA ASP A 44 -2.89 -19.80 3.58
C ASP A 44 -4.12 -18.92 3.75
N TRP A 45 -5.27 -19.43 3.32
CA TRP A 45 -6.56 -18.80 3.47
C TRP A 45 -7.33 -19.47 4.58
N ASN A 46 -7.35 -18.85 5.78
CA ASN A 46 -8.14 -19.34 6.91
C ASN A 46 -7.92 -20.85 7.19
N GLY A 47 -6.65 -21.30 7.16
CA GLY A 47 -6.26 -22.68 7.39
C GLY A 47 -6.32 -23.58 6.14
N LYS A 48 -6.70 -23.04 4.98
CA LYS A 48 -6.70 -23.75 3.69
C LYS A 48 -5.58 -23.20 2.82
N VAL A 49 -4.55 -24.02 2.64
CA VAL A 49 -3.38 -23.66 1.82
C VAL A 49 -3.66 -23.92 0.35
N ARG A 50 -3.36 -22.93 -0.50
CA ARG A 50 -3.43 -23.03 -1.96
C ARG A 50 -2.25 -22.31 -2.59
N ASP A 51 -1.78 -22.82 -3.72
CA ASP A 51 -0.78 -22.12 -4.51
C ASP A 51 -1.50 -21.25 -5.55
N LEU A 52 -1.32 -19.93 -5.46
CA LEU A 52 -2.02 -18.92 -6.24
C LEU A 52 -1.03 -17.99 -6.93
N CYS A 53 -1.39 -17.58 -8.14
CA CYS A 53 -0.63 -16.61 -8.90
C CYS A 53 -0.97 -15.18 -8.46
N VAL A 54 0.04 -14.40 -8.15
CA VAL A 54 -0.05 -12.99 -7.77
C VAL A 54 0.55 -12.15 -8.90
N ASP A 55 0.08 -12.37 -10.13
CA ASP A 55 0.46 -11.55 -11.28
C ASP A 55 -0.40 -10.30 -11.32
N PHE A 56 0.22 -9.16 -11.65
CA PHE A 56 -0.43 -7.84 -11.72
C PHE A 56 -1.06 -7.36 -10.41
N TYR A 57 -0.85 -8.06 -9.29
CA TYR A 57 -1.38 -7.65 -8.00
C TYR A 57 -0.35 -6.82 -7.24
N THR A 58 -0.67 -5.55 -7.07
CA THR A 58 0.18 -4.57 -6.42
C THR A 58 -0.39 -4.18 -5.06
N ASN A 59 0.42 -3.47 -4.27
CA ASN A 59 -0.09 -2.82 -3.06
C ASN A 59 -1.20 -1.80 -3.38
N ASP A 60 -1.21 -1.29 -4.61
CA ASP A 60 -2.19 -0.29 -5.05
C ASP A 60 -3.56 -0.97 -5.22
N ASP A 61 -3.63 -2.21 -5.73
CA ASP A 61 -4.88 -3.00 -5.79
C ASP A 61 -5.45 -3.37 -4.40
N LEU A 62 -4.65 -3.14 -3.35
CA LEU A 62 -5.02 -3.35 -1.96
C LEU A 62 -5.44 -2.06 -1.23
N ILE A 63 -5.46 -0.91 -1.93
CA ILE A 63 -5.93 0.36 -1.37
C ILE A 63 -7.46 0.43 -1.37
N ALA A 64 -7.98 1.30 -0.50
CA ALA A 64 -9.41 1.53 -0.35
C ALA A 64 -10.12 1.80 -1.69
N ARG A 65 -9.53 2.60 -2.59
CA ARG A 65 -10.15 2.96 -3.87
C ARG A 65 -10.48 1.75 -4.74
N ASP A 66 -9.51 0.87 -4.97
CA ASP A 66 -9.68 -0.25 -5.90
C ASP A 66 -10.56 -1.35 -5.26
N TRP A 67 -10.46 -1.52 -3.93
CA TRP A 67 -11.43 -2.32 -3.16
C TRP A 67 -12.86 -1.80 -3.22
N GLN A 68 -13.06 -0.47 -3.23
CA GLN A 68 -14.38 0.12 -3.40
C GLN A 68 -14.99 -0.26 -4.74
N GLY A 69 -14.18 -0.21 -5.82
CA GLY A 69 -14.60 -0.60 -7.16
C GLY A 69 -15.00 -2.08 -7.23
N VAL A 70 -14.19 -2.96 -6.62
CA VAL A 70 -14.50 -4.40 -6.56
C VAL A 70 -15.78 -4.68 -5.77
N MET A 71 -15.94 -4.08 -4.59
CA MET A 71 -17.15 -4.29 -3.78
C MET A 71 -18.40 -3.71 -4.46
N ALA A 72 -18.30 -2.55 -5.11
CA ALA A 72 -19.40 -2.02 -5.90
C ALA A 72 -19.81 -2.96 -7.06
N ALA A 73 -18.83 -3.59 -7.72
CA ALA A 73 -19.10 -4.58 -8.77
C ALA A 73 -19.76 -5.87 -8.24
N GLN A 74 -19.55 -6.22 -6.98
CA GLN A 74 -20.18 -7.40 -6.35
C GLN A 74 -21.62 -7.14 -5.88
N GLY A 75 -22.09 -5.88 -5.92
CA GLY A 75 -23.45 -5.50 -5.52
C GLY A 75 -23.64 -4.86 -4.12
N PRO A 76 -22.70 -4.99 -3.16
CA PRO A 76 -22.74 -4.19 -1.93
C PRO A 76 -22.54 -2.69 -2.16
N LEU A 77 -23.40 -1.87 -1.54
CA LEU A 77 -23.13 -0.43 -1.40
C LEU A 77 -22.24 -0.23 -0.17
N CYS A 78 -20.95 -0.01 -0.41
CA CYS A 78 -19.96 0.18 0.65
C CYS A 78 -19.51 1.64 0.75
N LYS A 79 -19.52 2.17 1.97
CA LYS A 79 -18.91 3.46 2.33
C LYS A 79 -17.56 3.19 2.98
N LEU A 80 -16.49 3.72 2.41
CA LEU A 80 -15.14 3.56 2.96
C LEU A 80 -14.76 4.73 3.89
N SER A 81 -14.04 4.42 4.97
CA SER A 81 -13.51 5.34 5.96
C SER A 81 -12.15 4.89 6.48
N ASP A 82 -11.49 5.75 7.28
CA ASP A 82 -10.27 5.42 8.02
C ASP A 82 -9.12 4.88 7.15
N VAL A 83 -9.01 5.40 5.93
CA VAL A 83 -7.99 5.00 4.97
C VAL A 83 -6.63 5.49 5.44
N LYS A 84 -5.79 4.55 5.87
CA LYS A 84 -4.40 4.78 6.27
C LYS A 84 -3.50 4.05 5.30
N VAL A 85 -2.75 4.83 4.52
CA VAL A 85 -1.75 4.31 3.59
C VAL A 85 -0.37 4.65 4.14
N GLY A 86 0.38 3.63 4.52
CA GLY A 86 1.77 3.73 4.92
C GLY A 86 2.69 2.99 3.94
N LYS A 87 4.00 3.17 4.09
CA LYS A 87 4.99 2.55 3.19
C LYS A 87 4.93 1.01 3.17
N THR A 88 4.62 0.38 4.29
CA THR A 88 4.64 -1.10 4.44
C THR A 88 3.28 -1.68 4.83
N ARG A 89 2.29 -0.81 5.11
CA ARG A 89 0.99 -1.20 5.62
C ARG A 89 -0.09 -0.29 5.05
N ALA A 90 -1.14 -0.88 4.52
CA ALA A 90 -2.38 -0.20 4.21
C ALA A 90 -3.48 -0.73 5.13
N SER A 91 -4.34 0.14 5.64
CA SER A 91 -5.53 -0.28 6.37
C SER A 91 -6.69 0.64 6.09
N TRP A 92 -7.89 0.10 6.02
CA TRP A 92 -9.11 0.86 5.80
C TRP A 92 -10.31 0.13 6.38
N THR A 93 -11.39 0.88 6.57
CA THR A 93 -12.67 0.36 7.04
C THR A 93 -13.72 0.61 5.95
N GLY A 94 -14.60 -0.36 5.70
CA GLY A 94 -15.70 -0.25 4.75
C GLY A 94 -17.00 -0.72 5.39
N GLN A 95 -18.00 0.15 5.46
CA GLN A 95 -19.34 -0.22 5.91
C GLN A 95 -20.20 -0.54 4.70
N CYS A 96 -20.56 -1.81 4.57
CA CYS A 96 -21.31 -2.33 3.44
C CYS A 96 -22.75 -2.62 3.83
N ARG A 97 -23.70 -2.09 3.05
CA ARG A 97 -25.11 -2.43 3.17
C ARG A 97 -25.45 -3.36 2.01
N GLN A 98 -25.91 -4.56 2.34
CA GLN A 98 -26.25 -5.58 1.35
C GLN A 98 -27.69 -6.06 1.53
N PRO A 99 -28.45 -6.25 0.45
CA PRO A 99 -29.77 -6.88 0.53
C PRO A 99 -29.65 -8.29 1.10
N TRP A 100 -30.49 -8.60 2.07
CA TRP A 100 -30.64 -9.94 2.64
C TRP A 100 -32.13 -10.32 2.67
N VAL A 101 -32.43 -11.59 2.95
CA VAL A 101 -33.82 -12.08 2.98
C VAL A 101 -34.65 -11.27 3.99
N GLY A 102 -35.56 -10.44 3.47
CA GLY A 102 -36.50 -9.63 4.26
C GLY A 102 -35.91 -8.41 4.99
N ARG A 103 -34.61 -8.10 4.81
CA ARG A 103 -33.95 -6.97 5.50
C ARG A 103 -32.70 -6.51 4.75
N VAL A 104 -32.15 -5.36 5.13
CA VAL A 104 -30.81 -4.93 4.71
C VAL A 104 -29.83 -5.33 5.80
N ALA A 105 -28.83 -6.14 5.45
CA ALA A 105 -27.75 -6.49 6.37
C ALA A 105 -26.66 -5.43 6.32
N GLU A 106 -26.14 -5.07 7.49
CA GLU A 106 -25.03 -4.14 7.65
C GLU A 106 -23.77 -4.90 8.09
N VAL A 107 -22.74 -4.83 7.25
CA VAL A 107 -21.47 -5.53 7.48
C VAL A 107 -20.32 -4.54 7.40
N GLU A 108 -19.62 -4.36 8.51
CA GLU A 108 -18.37 -3.60 8.56
C GLU A 108 -17.21 -4.52 8.19
N HIS A 109 -16.45 -4.11 7.19
CA HIS A 109 -15.21 -4.73 6.72
C HIS A 109 -14.05 -3.89 7.23
N ARG A 110 -13.16 -4.46 8.03
CA ARG A 110 -11.90 -3.84 8.40
C ARG A 110 -10.77 -4.63 7.79
N VAL A 111 -10.08 -4.02 6.82
CA VAL A 111 -9.00 -4.66 6.08
C VAL A 111 -7.69 -4.03 6.47
N SER A 112 -6.71 -4.87 6.81
CA SER A 112 -5.33 -4.46 7.01
C SER A 112 -4.39 -5.33 6.21
N VAL A 113 -3.53 -4.68 5.44
CA VAL A 113 -2.56 -5.28 4.54
C VAL A 113 -1.19 -4.89 5.03
N LYS A 114 -0.30 -5.86 5.19
CA LYS A 114 1.09 -5.63 5.55
C LYS A 114 1.98 -6.38 4.58
N VAL A 115 2.89 -5.67 3.94
CA VAL A 115 3.93 -6.28 3.11
C VAL A 115 5.22 -6.28 3.93
N ASN A 116 5.76 -7.47 4.13
CA ASN A 116 6.98 -7.67 4.90
C ASN A 116 8.21 -7.50 3.97
N GLY A 117 9.38 -7.25 4.58
CA GLY A 117 10.62 -7.02 3.82
C GLY A 117 11.19 -8.28 3.13
N ASP A 118 10.64 -9.45 3.42
CA ASP A 118 11.01 -10.76 2.85
C ASP A 118 10.12 -11.17 1.66
N SER A 119 9.41 -10.20 1.07
CA SER A 119 8.40 -10.40 0.02
C SER A 119 7.20 -11.25 0.44
N THR A 120 7.04 -11.55 1.73
CA THR A 120 5.77 -12.13 2.24
C THR A 120 4.75 -11.03 2.47
N PHE A 121 3.47 -11.40 2.47
CA PHE A 121 2.40 -10.48 2.82
C PHE A 121 1.41 -11.13 3.80
N ASP A 122 0.84 -10.29 4.65
CA ASP A 122 -0.22 -10.63 5.58
C ASP A 122 -1.42 -9.71 5.31
N ILE A 123 -2.57 -10.29 5.03
CA ILE A 123 -3.84 -9.58 4.90
C ILE A 123 -4.76 -10.11 5.99
N LEU A 124 -5.43 -9.19 6.67
CA LEU A 124 -6.44 -9.51 7.67
C LEU A 124 -7.70 -8.75 7.33
N THR A 125 -8.76 -9.50 7.03
CA THR A 125 -10.10 -8.97 6.85
C THR A 125 -10.95 -9.37 8.05
N LYS A 126 -11.45 -8.38 8.78
CA LYS A 126 -12.42 -8.58 9.86
C LYS A 126 -13.79 -8.13 9.38
N LEU A 127 -14.76 -9.01 9.48
CA LEU A 127 -16.17 -8.72 9.25
C LEU A 127 -16.85 -8.60 10.61
N SER A 128 -17.66 -7.56 10.80
CA SER A 128 -18.51 -7.36 11.98
C SER A 128 -19.89 -6.82 11.59
N GLY A 129 -20.84 -6.85 12.53
CA GLY A 129 -22.24 -6.50 12.28
C GLY A 129 -23.11 -7.74 12.14
N ASP A 130 -23.95 -7.77 11.10
CA ASP A 130 -24.81 -8.92 10.78
C ASP A 130 -24.02 -10.17 10.35
N GLN A 131 -22.75 -10.02 9.99
CA GLN A 131 -21.82 -11.10 9.75
C GLN A 131 -20.56 -10.89 10.59
N GLN A 132 -20.08 -11.95 11.22
CA GLN A 132 -18.85 -11.92 12.01
C GLN A 132 -17.89 -12.98 11.51
N ALA A 133 -16.73 -12.53 11.04
CA ALA A 133 -15.66 -13.40 10.59
C ALA A 133 -14.30 -12.70 10.74
N SER A 134 -13.25 -13.49 10.93
CA SER A 134 -11.88 -13.02 10.84
C SER A 134 -11.17 -13.91 9.83
N ILE A 135 -10.70 -13.32 8.74
CA ILE A 135 -10.10 -14.02 7.61
C ILE A 135 -8.64 -13.57 7.53
N PRO A 136 -7.72 -14.27 8.22
CA PRO A 136 -6.29 -14.08 8.02
C PRO A 136 -5.87 -14.76 6.71
N ILE A 137 -5.12 -14.04 5.90
CA ILE A 137 -4.52 -14.54 4.66
C ILE A 137 -3.02 -14.25 4.74
N ARG A 138 -2.21 -15.29 4.56
CA ARG A 138 -0.74 -15.15 4.51
C ARG A 138 -0.20 -15.70 3.20
N GLY A 139 0.54 -14.87 2.48
CA GLY A 139 1.21 -15.24 1.24
C GLY A 139 2.72 -15.43 1.44
N GLN A 140 3.22 -16.59 1.01
CA GLN A 140 4.65 -16.88 0.97
C GLN A 140 5.08 -17.14 -0.48
N PRO A 141 6.10 -16.41 -1.00
CA PRO A 141 6.53 -16.61 -2.38
C PRO A 141 7.14 -18.01 -2.55
N LEU A 142 6.72 -18.71 -3.60
CA LEU A 142 7.36 -19.95 -4.02
C LEU A 142 8.73 -19.67 -4.63
N ARG A 143 9.61 -20.67 -4.60
CA ARG A 143 11.01 -20.55 -5.06
C ARG A 143 11.29 -21.50 -6.23
N GLY A 144 12.31 -21.14 -7.03
CA GLY A 144 12.78 -21.98 -8.14
C GLY A 144 11.76 -22.06 -9.29
N ALA A 145 11.65 -23.23 -9.91
CA ALA A 145 10.76 -23.43 -11.06
C ALA A 145 9.27 -23.20 -10.74
N ALA A 146 8.87 -23.37 -9.48
CA ALA A 146 7.49 -23.17 -9.02
C ALA A 146 7.14 -21.69 -8.75
N ALA A 147 8.09 -20.76 -8.86
CA ALA A 147 7.86 -19.34 -8.61
C ALA A 147 7.16 -18.61 -9.76
N LYS A 148 7.12 -19.21 -10.95
CA LYS A 148 6.52 -18.60 -12.15
C LYS A 148 5.04 -18.91 -12.23
N CYS A 149 4.23 -17.89 -12.50
CA CYS A 149 2.84 -18.10 -12.88
C CYS A 149 2.76 -18.80 -14.24
N GLY A 150 2.02 -19.91 -14.29
CA GLY A 150 1.66 -20.59 -15.52
C GLY A 150 0.32 -20.09 -16.06
N THR A 151 -0.02 -20.44 -17.31
CA THR A 151 -1.30 -20.09 -17.94
C THR A 151 -2.51 -20.70 -17.22
N ASP A 152 -2.32 -21.82 -16.54
CA ASP A 152 -3.37 -22.52 -15.80
C ASP A 152 -3.39 -22.15 -14.30
N ALA A 153 -2.54 -21.21 -13.88
CA ALA A 153 -2.45 -20.83 -12.48
C ALA A 153 -3.70 -20.07 -12.03
N THR A 154 -4.22 -20.44 -10.85
CA THR A 154 -5.37 -19.73 -10.27
C THR A 154 -4.91 -18.37 -9.74
N MET A 155 -5.56 -17.30 -10.19
CA MET A 155 -5.27 -15.93 -9.78
C MET A 155 -5.64 -15.69 -8.30
N PHE A 156 -4.77 -15.01 -7.58
CA PHE A 156 -5.04 -14.56 -6.21
C PHE A 156 -6.06 -13.43 -6.21
N ARG A 157 -7.11 -13.59 -5.40
CA ARG A 157 -8.20 -12.62 -5.25
C ARG A 157 -8.53 -12.47 -3.77
N PRO A 158 -7.96 -11.48 -3.06
CA PRO A 158 -8.10 -11.38 -1.60
C PRO A 158 -9.51 -11.04 -1.11
N TRP A 159 -10.43 -10.69 -2.03
CA TRP A 159 -11.82 -10.35 -1.75
C TRP A 159 -12.81 -11.51 -1.93
N GLN A 160 -12.36 -12.68 -2.37
CA GLN A 160 -13.23 -13.85 -2.61
C GLN A 160 -13.49 -14.68 -1.35
#